data_AF-A0A927UWW5-F1
#
_entry.id   AF-A0A927UWW5-F1
#
_cell.length_a   1.000
_cell.length_b   1.000
_cell.length_c   1.000
_cell.angle_alpha   90.00
_cell.angle_beta   90.00
_cell.angle_gamma   90.00
#
_symmetry.space_group_name_H-M   'P 1'
#
loop_
_entity.id
_entity.type
_entity.pdbx_description
1 polymer ?
#
loop_
_entity_poly.entity_id
_entity_poly.type
_entity_poly.pdbx_seq_one_letter_code
_entity_poly.pdbx_strand_id
1 'polypeptide(L)' 'IYYHRSIQDIFNLCFRAGFVIDGFYEECFKTNKEIPMVMIVRLKKVKRDSLK' A
#
# COMPACT_ATOMS: atom_id res chain seq x y z
N ILE A 1 -11.33 8.14 16.10
CA ILE A 1 -9.91 8.53 16.31
C ILE A 1 -9.15 8.09 15.07
N TYR A 2 -8.46 9.00 14.37
CA TYR A 2 -7.67 8.67 13.18
C TYR A 2 -6.23 8.35 13.61
N TYR A 3 -5.69 7.21 13.16
CA TYR A 3 -4.32 6.79 13.46
C TYR A 3 -3.45 6.96 12.22
N HIS A 4 -2.68 8.05 12.19
CA HIS A 4 -1.82 8.35 11.07
C HIS A 4 -0.58 7.44 11.06
N ARG A 5 -0.24 6.92 9.88
CA ARG A 5 0.96 6.12 9.63
C ARG A 5 1.52 6.50 8.27
N SER A 6 2.84 6.59 8.17
CA SER A 6 3.49 6.85 6.88
C SER A 6 3.31 5.65 5.94
N ILE A 7 3.24 5.92 4.64
CA ILE A 7 3.22 4.88 3.61
C ILE A 7 4.44 3.97 3.75
N GLN A 8 5.60 4.57 4.04
CA GLN A 8 6.84 3.85 4.29
C GLN A 8 6.70 2.83 5.43
N ASP A 9 6.10 3.21 6.56
CA ASP A 9 5.93 2.29 7.69
C ASP A 9 4.98 1.14 7.37
N ILE A 10 3.89 1.44 6.64
CA ILE A 10 2.91 0.44 6.21
C ILE A 10 3.58 -0.56 5.26
N PHE A 11 4.26 -0.07 4.22
CA PHE A 11 4.89 -0.94 3.23
C PHE A 11 6.07 -1.73 3.80
N ASN A 12 6.89 -1.12 4.65
CA ASN A 12 7.95 -1.84 5.36
C ASN A 12 7.40 -2.99 6.20
N LEU A 13 6.27 -2.79 6.88
CA LEU A 13 5.61 -3.87 7.62
C LEU A 13 5.15 -4.99 6.67
N CYS A 14 4.49 -4.65 5.56
CA CYS A 14 4.03 -5.62 4.57
C CYS A 14 5.19 -6.43 3.97
N PHE A 15 6.29 -5.76 3.59
CA PHE A 15 7.45 -6.41 2.98
C PHE A 15 8.18 -7.32 3.95
N ARG A 16 8.41 -6.88 5.20
CA ARG A 16 9.00 -7.74 6.24
C ARG A 16 8.11 -8.95 6.56
N ALA A 17 6.79 -8.78 6.45
CA ALA A 17 5.83 -9.87 6.58
C ALA A 17 5.79 -10.78 5.34
N GLY A 18 6.61 -10.54 4.31
CA GLY A 18 6.75 -11.39 3.11
C GLY A 18 5.60 -11.20 2.11
N PHE A 19 5.00 -10.02 2.06
CA PHE A 19 4.09 -9.64 0.98
C PHE A 19 4.83 -8.82 -0.08
N VAL A 20 4.32 -8.85 -1.31
CA VAL A 20 4.68 -7.92 -2.38
C VAL A 20 3.44 -7.14 -2.80
N ILE A 21 3.62 -5.95 -3.36
CA ILE A 21 2.52 -5.18 -3.95
C ILE A 21 2.30 -5.69 -5.37
N ASP A 22 1.05 -6.05 -5.70
CA ASP A 22 0.67 -6.50 -7.05
C ASP A 22 -0.52 -5.71 -7.64
N GLY A 23 -0.92 -4.63 -6.96
CA GLY A 23 -1.95 -3.71 -7.40
C GLY A 23 -1.92 -2.43 -6.59
N PHE A 24 -2.15 -1.31 -7.27
CA PHE A 24 -2.14 0.02 -6.66
C PHE A 24 -3.20 0.87 -7.36
N TYR A 25 -4.05 1.51 -6.57
CA TYR A 25 -5.14 2.36 -7.05
C TYR A 25 -5.28 3.57 -6.14
N GLU A 26 -5.47 4.74 -6.73
CA GLU A 26 -5.62 6.00 -6.02
C GLU A 26 -6.94 6.66 -6.43
N GLU A 27 -7.68 7.16 -5.45
CA GLU A 27 -8.94 7.86 -5.67
C GLU A 27 -8.82 9.32 -5.23
N CYS A 28 -9.08 10.22 -6.18
CA CYS A 28 -9.17 11.65 -5.96
C CYS A 28 -10.65 12.06 -5.89
N PHE A 29 -11.09 12.72 -4.83
CA PHE A 29 -12.50 13.12 -4.70
C PHE A 29 -12.76 14.50 -5.31
N LYS A 30 -13.81 14.54 -6.14
CA LYS A 30 -14.58 15.72 -6.61
C LYS A 30 -13.74 16.96 -6.95
N THR A 31 -13.41 17.77 -5.95
CA THR A 31 -12.85 19.12 -6.08
C THR A 31 -11.33 19.17 -6.15
N ASN A 32 -10.63 18.14 -5.69
CA ASN A 32 -9.17 18.07 -5.78
C ASN A 32 -8.78 16.78 -6.52
N LYS A 33 -8.41 16.93 -7.79
CA LYS A 33 -7.99 15.82 -8.65
C LYS A 33 -6.48 15.55 -8.60
N GLU A 34 -5.71 16.43 -7.95
CA GLU A 34 -4.25 16.34 -7.90
C GLU A 34 -3.75 15.56 -6.69
N ILE A 35 -4.47 15.63 -5.56
CA ILE A 35 -4.09 14.96 -4.32
C ILE A 35 -5.06 13.81 -4.03
N PRO A 36 -4.60 12.54 -4.08
CA PRO A 36 -5.46 11.41 -3.74
C PRO A 36 -5.74 11.39 -2.23
N MET A 37 -7.01 11.20 -1.90
CA MET A 37 -7.44 11.10 -0.50
C MET A 37 -7.43 9.67 0.00
N VAL A 38 -7.57 8.71 -0.92
CA VAL A 38 -7.60 7.28 -0.63
C VAL A 38 -6.63 6.57 -1.56
N MET A 39 -5.79 5.74 -0.96
CA MET A 39 -4.88 4.83 -1.64
C MET A 39 -5.29 3.39 -1.29
N ILE A 40 -5.54 2.56 -2.29
CA ILE A 40 -5.89 1.15 -2.17
C ILE A 40 -4.73 0.34 -2.74
N VAL A 41 -4.16 -0.53 -1.90
CA VAL A 41 -2.99 -1.34 -2.26
C VAL A 41 -3.31 -2.80 -2.08
N ARG A 42 -3.10 -3.59 -3.13
CA ARG A 42 -3.26 -5.05 -3.09
C ARG A 42 -1.93 -5.72 -2.81
N LEU A 43 -1.95 -6.63 -1.84
CA LEU A 43 -0.79 -7.36 -1.37
C LEU A 43 -0.94 -8.84 -1.74
N LYS A 44 0.14 -9.42 -2.24
CA LYS A 44 0.25 -10.86 -2.52
C LYS A 44 1.29 -11.49 -1.62
N LYS A 45 0.90 -12.54 -0.90
CA LYS A 45 1.84 -13.32 -0.07
C LYS A 45 2.74 -14.14 -0.98
N VAL A 46 4.05 -14.00 -0.82
CA VAL A 46 5.03 -14.80 -1.57
C VAL A 46 5.67 -15.86 -0.67
N LYS A 47 5.94 -17.03 -1.24
CA LYS A 47 6.80 -18.04 -0.59
C LYS A 47 8.23 -17.52 -0.64
N ARG A 48 9.03 -17.82 0.40
CA ARG A 48 10.43 -17.37 0.50
C ARG A 48 11.26 -17.76 -0.73
N ASP A 49 10.98 -18.91 -1.33
CA ASP A 49 11.70 -19.43 -2.50
C ASP A 49 11.41 -18.66 -3.81
N SER A 50 10.40 -17.79 -3.80
CA SER A 50 9.99 -16.99 -4.97
C SER A 50 10.66 -15.61 -4.99
N LEU A 51 11.36 -15.22 -3.93
CA LEU A 51 12.14 -13.99 -3.84
C LEU A 51 13.60 -14.36 -4.14
N LYS A 52 14.00 -14.27 -5.42
CA LYS A 52 15.39 -14.41 -5.84
C LYS A 52 16.19 -13.13 -5.55
#